data_AF-A0A8T6W7P4-F1
#
_entry.id   AF-A0A8T6W7P4-F1
#
_cell.length_a   1.000
_cell.length_b   1.000
_cell.length_c   1.000
_cell.angle_alpha   90.00
_cell.angle_beta   90.00
_cell.angle_gamma   90.00
#
_symmetry.space_group_name_H-M   'P 1'
#
loop_
_entity.id
_entity.type
_entity.pdbx_description
1 polymer ?
#
loop_
_entity_poly.entity_id
_entity_poly.type
_entity_poly.pdbx_seq_one_letter_code
_entity_poly.pdbx_strand_id
1 'polypeptide(L)'
;MTKKPSKKEALEALDFIVSVLKEHEKDLDRLIGELDEVTKRFGETGEVSGKIEAVEERLSSLQTDMSDLIRFISSPREAPIYAHGPPVIVRCKQWEDFKVLSSGAETVSFLFRETEKTFQADALKGGRVLTYSGEFPRDTRLLRIWLARELDVAEDKVFEGVLAVG
;
A
#
# COMPACT_ATOMS: atom_id res chain seq x y z
N MET A 1 85.14 46.70 -15.51
CA MET A 1 84.44 47.41 -16.60
C MET A 1 83.50 46.42 -17.26
N THR A 2 82.20 46.60 -17.10
CA THR A 2 81.18 45.80 -17.80
C THR A 2 81.19 46.18 -19.27
N LYS A 3 81.58 45.25 -20.15
CA LYS A 3 81.49 45.43 -21.61
C LYS A 3 80.02 45.67 -21.96
N LYS A 4 79.73 46.77 -22.66
CA LYS A 4 78.39 47.00 -23.23
C LYS A 4 78.09 45.86 -24.20
N PRO A 5 76.91 45.23 -24.09
CA PRO A 5 76.52 44.18 -25.04
C PRO A 5 76.48 44.78 -26.44
N SER A 6 76.97 44.01 -27.41
CA SER A 6 76.89 44.36 -28.81
C SER A 6 75.42 44.41 -29.24
N LYS A 7 75.11 45.21 -30.26
CA LYS A 7 73.74 45.31 -30.81
C LYS A 7 73.16 43.94 -31.21
N LYS A 8 74.01 42.99 -31.58
CA LYS A 8 73.63 41.62 -31.93
C LYS A 8 73.19 40.83 -30.69
N GLU A 9 73.95 40.88 -29.60
CA GLU A 9 73.59 40.23 -28.33
C GLU A 9 72.29 40.79 -27.75
N ALA A 10 72.06 42.11 -27.91
CA ALA A 10 70.81 42.75 -27.48
C ALA A 10 69.60 42.30 -28.32
N LEU A 11 69.78 42.05 -29.63
CA LEU A 11 68.73 41.53 -30.50
C LEU A 11 68.44 40.05 -30.21
N GLU A 12 69.46 39.24 -29.99
CA GLU A 12 69.32 37.82 -29.63
C GLU A 12 68.58 37.64 -28.29
N ALA A 13 68.88 38.48 -27.29
CA ALA A 13 68.15 38.48 -26.03
C ALA A 13 66.67 38.87 -26.20
N LEU A 14 66.38 39.77 -27.14
CA LEU A 14 65.02 40.23 -27.43
C LEU A 14 64.23 39.14 -28.16
N ASP A 15 64.84 38.46 -29.14
CA ASP A 15 64.24 37.29 -29.81
C ASP A 15 63.94 36.15 -28.83
N PHE A 16 64.84 35.90 -27.86
CA PHE A 16 64.61 34.93 -26.80
C PHE A 16 63.43 35.32 -25.89
N ILE A 17 63.32 36.59 -25.50
CA ILE A 17 62.18 37.08 -24.72
C ILE A 17 60.88 36.91 -25.51
N VAL A 18 60.89 37.25 -26.80
CA VAL A 18 59.72 37.09 -27.68
C VAL A 18 59.32 35.62 -27.84
N SER A 19 60.28 34.69 -27.95
CA SER A 19 59.95 33.26 -28.04
C SER A 19 59.34 32.74 -26.74
N VAL A 20 59.87 33.14 -25.59
CA VAL A 20 59.31 32.78 -24.28
C VAL A 20 57.90 33.37 -24.12
N LEU A 21 57.69 34.64 -24.46
CA LEU A 21 56.37 35.26 -24.36
C LEU A 21 55.33 34.57 -25.25
N LYS A 22 55.71 34.13 -26.46
CA LYS A 22 54.83 33.35 -27.35
C LYS A 22 54.47 31.98 -26.78
N GLU A 23 55.40 31.34 -26.09
CA GLU A 23 55.12 30.06 -25.42
C GLU A 23 54.15 30.24 -24.25
N HIS A 24 54.34 31.30 -23.46
CA HIS A 24 53.43 31.66 -22.38
C HIS A 24 52.02 32.03 -22.89
N GLU A 25 51.91 32.73 -24.02
CA GLU A 25 50.63 33.02 -24.68
C GLU A 25 49.89 31.72 -25.04
N LYS A 26 50.61 30.76 -25.61
CA LYS A 26 50.05 29.44 -25.95
C LYS A 26 49.62 28.64 -24.72
N ASP A 27 50.40 28.69 -23.64
CA ASP A 27 50.04 28.02 -22.39
C ASP A 27 48.81 28.66 -21.73
N LEU A 28 48.67 29.99 -21.81
CA LEU A 28 47.48 30.69 -21.33
C LEU A 28 46.25 30.31 -22.15
N ASP A 29 46.34 30.25 -23.48
CA ASP A 29 45.24 29.79 -24.34
C ASP A 29 44.81 28.36 -23.97
N ARG A 30 45.77 27.48 -23.68
CA ARG A 30 45.48 26.11 -23.22
C ARG A 30 44.75 26.13 -21.87
N LEU A 31 45.24 26.89 -20.89
CA LEU A 31 44.65 26.97 -19.56
C LEU A 31 43.23 27.57 -19.60
N ILE A 32 42.99 28.55 -20.48
CA ILE A 32 41.66 29.11 -20.71
C ILE A 32 40.71 28.02 -21.24
N GLY A 33 41.15 27.21 -22.20
CA GLY A 33 40.35 26.10 -22.72
C GLY A 33 40.05 25.03 -21.67
N GLU A 34 41.04 24.66 -20.84
CA GLU A 34 40.83 23.72 -19.74
C GLU A 34 39.84 24.28 -18.69
N LEU A 35 39.91 25.59 -18.40
CA LEU A 35 39.00 26.26 -17.47
C LEU A 35 37.56 26.32 -18.01
N ASP A 36 37.38 26.53 -19.31
CA ASP A 36 36.06 26.53 -19.97
C ASP A 36 35.39 25.15 -19.85
N GLU A 37 36.14 24.09 -20.12
CA GLU A 37 35.65 22.70 -19.98
C GLU A 37 35.29 22.34 -18.53
N VAL A 38 36.11 22.74 -17.56
CA VAL A 38 35.81 22.55 -16.12
C VAL A 38 34.57 23.35 -15.70
N THR A 39 34.44 24.60 -16.18
CA THR A 39 33.30 25.46 -15.87
C THR A 39 32.00 24.89 -16.43
N LYS A 40 32.04 24.32 -17.65
CA LYS A 40 30.89 23.66 -18.27
C LYS A 40 30.40 22.45 -17.47
N ARG A 41 31.33 21.59 -17.01
CA ARG A 41 31.01 20.43 -16.14
C ARG A 41 30.45 20.87 -14.77
N PHE A 42 30.94 21.99 -14.25
CA PHE A 42 30.38 22.56 -13.01
C PHE A 42 28.96 23.12 -13.24
N GLY A 43 28.68 23.68 -14.41
CA GLY A 43 27.33 24.10 -14.82
C GLY A 43 26.33 22.93 -14.85
N GLU A 44 26.75 21.75 -15.30
CA GLU A 44 25.94 20.52 -15.28
C GLU A 44 25.60 20.07 -13.85
N THR A 45 26.43 20.43 -12.86
CA THR A 45 26.15 20.16 -11.43
C THR A 45 24.91 20.93 -10.94
N GLY A 46 24.60 22.08 -11.52
CA GLY A 46 23.35 22.81 -11.23
C GLY A 46 22.10 22.05 -11.68
N GLU A 47 22.16 21.33 -12.80
CA GLU A 47 21.06 20.46 -13.27
C GLU A 47 20.85 19.28 -12.31
N VAL A 48 21.94 18.72 -11.78
CA VAL A 48 21.89 17.68 -10.75
C VAL A 48 21.25 18.20 -9.47
N SER A 49 21.57 19.43 -9.04
CA SER A 49 20.93 20.09 -7.88
C SER A 49 19.41 20.19 -8.05
N GLY A 50 18.93 20.66 -9.21
CA GLY A 50 17.48 20.76 -9.47
C GLY A 50 16.78 19.40 -9.51
N LYS A 51 17.45 18.34 -10.00
CA LYS A 51 16.92 16.97 -9.94
C LYS A 51 16.84 16.45 -8.50
N ILE A 52 17.80 16.81 -7.64
CA ILE A 52 17.79 16.45 -6.22
C ILE A 52 16.62 17.13 -5.51
N GLU A 53 16.43 18.44 -5.71
CA GLU A 53 15.31 19.19 -5.15
C GLU A 53 13.95 18.57 -5.55
N ALA A 54 13.79 18.23 -6.84
CA ALA A 54 12.57 17.57 -7.33
C ALA A 54 12.33 16.18 -6.70
N VAL A 55 13.40 15.44 -6.36
CA VAL A 55 13.29 14.16 -5.66
C VAL A 55 12.91 14.37 -4.19
N GLU A 56 13.47 15.38 -3.53
CA GLU A 56 13.15 15.73 -2.14
C GLU A 56 11.69 16.15 -1.96
N GLU A 57 11.14 16.94 -2.89
CA GLU A 57 9.72 17.30 -2.90
C GLU A 57 8.81 16.06 -3.02
N ARG A 58 9.13 15.17 -3.96
CA ARG A 58 8.37 13.91 -4.15
C ARG A 58 8.43 13.02 -2.90
N LEU A 59 9.60 12.93 -2.27
CA LEU A 59 9.77 12.14 -1.05
C LEU A 59 8.95 12.72 0.11
N SER A 60 8.90 14.05 0.22
CA SER A 60 8.10 14.75 1.23
C SER A 60 6.59 14.53 1.03
N SER A 61 6.11 14.58 -0.21
CA SER A 61 4.73 14.23 -0.57
C SER A 61 4.41 12.79 -0.15
N LEU A 62 5.29 11.85 -0.50
CA LEU A 62 5.09 10.43 -0.20
C LEU A 62 5.12 10.14 1.31
N GLN A 63 5.97 10.85 2.07
CA GLN A 63 5.96 10.77 3.54
C GLN A 63 4.65 11.27 4.15
N THR A 64 4.03 12.29 3.55
CA THR A 64 2.72 12.81 3.99
C THR A 64 1.64 11.77 3.74
N ASP A 65 1.57 11.23 2.52
CA ASP A 65 0.61 10.18 2.15
C ASP A 65 0.74 8.93 3.04
N MET A 66 1.97 8.52 3.34
CA MET A 66 2.24 7.38 4.22
C MET A 66 1.77 7.66 5.65
N SER A 67 1.95 8.89 6.15
CA SER A 67 1.47 9.30 7.47
C SER A 67 -0.06 9.27 7.55
N ASP A 68 -0.75 9.74 6.50
CA ASP A 68 -2.21 9.70 6.41
C ASP A 68 -2.74 8.27 6.35
N LEU A 69 -2.07 7.39 5.59
CA LEU A 69 -2.43 5.99 5.51
C LEU A 69 -2.21 5.27 6.84
N ILE A 70 -1.07 5.49 7.50
CA ILE A 70 -0.80 4.96 8.85
C ILE A 70 -1.89 5.42 9.82
N ARG A 71 -2.28 6.69 9.78
CA ARG A 71 -3.38 7.21 10.60
C ARG A 71 -4.70 6.50 10.31
N PHE A 72 -5.02 6.27 9.04
CA PHE A 72 -6.26 5.59 8.65
C PHE A 72 -6.32 4.13 9.14
N ILE A 73 -5.20 3.39 9.10
CA ILE A 73 -5.14 2.00 9.55
C ILE A 73 -4.92 1.86 11.06
N SER A 74 -4.25 2.81 11.71
CA SER A 74 -3.93 2.77 13.14
C SER A 74 -5.04 3.35 14.01
N SER A 75 -5.92 4.19 13.45
CA SER A 75 -7.19 4.50 14.10
C SER A 75 -7.91 3.18 14.35
N PRO A 76 -8.28 2.86 15.61
CA PRO A 76 -9.15 1.74 15.87
C PRO A 76 -10.38 1.98 15.01
N ARG A 77 -10.55 1.16 13.96
CA ARG A 77 -11.88 0.92 13.46
C ARG A 77 -12.56 0.27 14.64
N GLU A 78 -13.29 1.06 15.44
CA GLU A 78 -14.47 0.54 16.07
C GLU A 78 -15.22 -0.13 14.91
N ALA A 79 -15.10 -1.46 14.82
CA ALA A 79 -16.00 -2.26 14.01
C ALA A 79 -17.36 -1.66 14.30
N PRO A 80 -18.12 -1.22 13.28
CA PRO A 80 -19.36 -0.51 13.52
C PRO A 80 -20.07 -1.34 14.56
N ILE A 81 -20.16 -0.79 15.78
CA ILE A 81 -21.02 -1.35 16.80
C ILE A 81 -22.34 -1.06 16.14
N TYR A 82 -22.81 -2.03 15.35
CA TYR A 82 -24.17 -2.08 14.96
C TYR A 82 -24.86 -2.09 16.31
N ALA A 83 -25.31 -0.91 16.74
CA ALA A 83 -26.35 -0.75 17.71
C ALA A 83 -27.54 -1.40 17.05
N HIS A 84 -27.52 -2.74 17.01
CA HIS A 84 -28.64 -3.52 16.58
C HIS A 84 -29.73 -3.08 17.54
N GLY A 85 -30.79 -2.52 16.98
CA GLY A 85 -32.00 -2.29 17.71
C GLY A 85 -32.46 -3.58 18.40
N PRO A 86 -33.57 -3.54 19.15
CA PRO A 86 -34.07 -4.70 19.88
C PRO A 86 -33.97 -5.98 19.04
N PRO A 87 -33.43 -7.09 19.58
CA PRO A 87 -33.16 -8.29 18.80
C PRO A 87 -34.36 -8.69 17.95
N VAL A 88 -34.17 -8.69 16.63
CA VAL A 88 -35.24 -9.04 15.69
C VAL A 88 -35.10 -10.51 15.33
N ILE A 89 -36.11 -11.29 15.74
CA ILE A 89 -36.24 -12.69 15.34
C ILE A 89 -37.16 -12.76 14.13
N VAL A 90 -36.66 -13.28 13.01
CA VAL A 90 -37.44 -13.51 11.79
C VAL A 90 -37.70 -14.99 11.66
N ARG A 91 -38.97 -15.41 11.71
CA ARG A 91 -39.36 -16.81 11.55
C ARG A 91 -39.80 -17.09 10.12
N CYS A 92 -38.99 -17.84 9.40
CA CYS A 92 -39.25 -18.29 8.04
C CYS A 92 -40.11 -19.55 8.08
N LYS A 93 -41.25 -19.54 7.38
CA LYS A 93 -42.09 -20.74 7.22
C LYS A 93 -41.59 -21.64 6.09
N GLN A 94 -41.00 -21.05 5.06
CA GLN A 94 -40.47 -21.77 3.91
C GLN A 94 -38.95 -21.88 4.03
N TRP A 95 -38.40 -23.04 3.69
CA TRP A 95 -36.96 -23.28 3.70
C TRP A 95 -36.23 -22.35 2.74
N GLU A 96 -36.80 -22.10 1.56
CA GLU A 96 -36.17 -21.27 0.54
C GLU A 96 -36.00 -19.82 1.02
N ASP A 97 -36.99 -19.26 1.70
CA ASP A 97 -36.91 -17.92 2.29
C ASP A 97 -35.81 -17.85 3.35
N PHE A 98 -35.72 -18.88 4.21
CA PHE A 98 -34.67 -18.98 5.21
C PHE A 98 -33.30 -18.99 4.52
N LYS A 99 -33.09 -19.91 3.56
CA LYS A 99 -31.84 -20.07 2.83
C LYS A 99 -31.36 -18.77 2.19
N VAL A 100 -32.23 -18.06 1.48
CA VAL A 100 -31.90 -16.79 0.84
C VAL A 100 -31.51 -15.73 1.88
N LEU A 101 -32.27 -15.64 2.97
CA LEU A 101 -32.02 -14.64 4.01
C LEU A 101 -30.76 -14.94 4.81
N SER A 102 -30.50 -16.22 5.14
CA SER A 102 -29.40 -16.66 6.00
C SER A 102 -28.12 -17.02 5.24
N SER A 103 -28.09 -16.84 3.93
CA SER A 103 -26.87 -17.07 3.14
C SER A 103 -25.72 -16.16 3.63
N GLY A 104 -24.54 -16.73 3.89
CA GLY A 104 -23.40 -16.01 4.45
C GLY A 104 -23.63 -15.52 5.89
N ALA A 105 -24.45 -16.22 6.68
CA ALA A 105 -24.62 -15.94 8.10
C ALA A 105 -23.30 -16.05 8.88
N GLU A 106 -23.19 -15.26 9.95
CA GLU A 106 -22.03 -15.20 10.83
C GLU A 106 -21.85 -16.51 11.60
N THR A 107 -22.96 -17.13 11.97
CA THR A 107 -23.03 -18.39 12.71
C THR A 107 -24.41 -19.02 12.53
N VAL A 108 -24.44 -20.35 12.49
CA VAL A 108 -25.67 -21.13 12.36
C VAL A 108 -25.71 -22.17 13.48
N SER A 109 -26.80 -22.19 14.25
CA SER A 109 -27.10 -23.27 15.16
C SER A 109 -28.24 -24.11 14.63
N PHE A 110 -28.24 -25.40 14.92
CA PHE A 110 -29.38 -26.26 14.64
C PHE A 110 -29.74 -27.15 15.82
N LEU A 111 -31.00 -27.52 15.89
CA LEU A 111 -31.53 -28.52 16.79
C LEU A 111 -32.31 -29.55 15.98
N PHE A 112 -32.06 -30.82 16.24
CA PHE A 112 -32.84 -31.91 15.67
C PHE A 112 -33.67 -32.58 16.76
N ARG A 113 -34.99 -32.72 16.51
CA ARG A 113 -35.92 -33.40 17.43
C ARG A 113 -36.34 -34.73 16.82
N GLU A 114 -35.67 -35.81 17.22
CA GLU A 114 -35.90 -37.16 16.72
C GLU A 114 -37.36 -37.62 16.82
N THR A 115 -38.03 -37.31 17.93
CA THR A 115 -39.42 -37.72 18.19
C THR A 115 -40.42 -37.05 17.27
N GLU A 116 -40.16 -35.80 16.87
CA GLU A 116 -41.06 -34.97 16.06
C GLU A 116 -40.67 -35.01 14.57
N LYS A 117 -39.53 -35.61 14.21
CA LYS A 117 -38.93 -35.57 12.87
C LYS A 117 -38.78 -34.14 12.31
N THR A 118 -38.69 -33.17 13.21
CA THR A 118 -38.50 -31.77 12.87
C THR A 118 -37.08 -31.34 13.22
N PHE A 119 -36.58 -30.37 12.46
CA PHE A 119 -35.37 -29.65 12.81
C PHE A 119 -35.66 -28.16 12.87
N GLN A 120 -34.91 -27.48 13.72
CA GLN A 120 -34.85 -26.03 13.78
C GLN A 120 -33.44 -25.60 13.37
N ALA A 121 -33.36 -24.58 12.53
CA ALA A 121 -32.11 -23.92 12.18
C ALA A 121 -32.23 -22.43 12.49
N ASP A 122 -31.27 -21.90 13.23
CA ASP A 122 -31.15 -20.50 13.59
C ASP A 122 -29.86 -19.92 13.01
N ALA A 123 -29.94 -18.80 12.32
CA ALA A 123 -28.80 -18.15 11.68
C ALA A 123 -28.69 -16.70 12.14
N LEU A 124 -27.51 -16.31 12.63
CA LEU A 124 -27.18 -14.95 12.99
C LEU A 124 -26.63 -14.21 11.78
N LYS A 125 -27.30 -13.12 11.36
CA LYS A 125 -26.83 -12.30 10.24
C LYS A 125 -27.22 -10.85 10.43
N GLY A 126 -26.23 -9.97 10.54
CA GLY A 126 -26.46 -8.54 10.69
C GLY A 126 -27.33 -8.22 11.91
N GLY A 127 -27.08 -8.93 13.02
CA GLY A 127 -27.78 -8.79 14.31
C GLY A 127 -29.26 -9.16 14.30
N ARG A 128 -29.68 -9.97 13.35
CA ARG A 128 -30.99 -10.63 13.34
C ARG A 128 -30.79 -12.13 13.51
N VAL A 129 -31.70 -12.75 14.22
CA VAL A 129 -31.79 -14.22 14.28
C VAL A 129 -32.86 -14.66 13.31
N LEU A 130 -32.45 -15.33 12.23
CA LEU A 130 -33.35 -15.96 11.29
C LEU A 130 -33.61 -17.38 11.78
N THR A 131 -34.86 -17.79 11.88
CA THR A 131 -35.24 -19.12 12.39
C THR A 131 -36.10 -19.84 11.35
N TYR A 132 -35.76 -21.09 11.04
CA TYR A 132 -36.60 -22.03 10.32
C TYR A 132 -36.93 -23.23 11.20
N SER A 133 -38.16 -23.74 11.08
CA SER A 133 -38.58 -25.01 11.70
C SER A 133 -39.42 -25.81 10.72
N GLY A 134 -39.05 -27.06 10.46
CA GLY A 134 -39.76 -27.90 9.51
C GLY A 134 -39.24 -29.33 9.44
N GLU A 135 -39.78 -30.10 8.50
CA GLU A 135 -39.38 -31.49 8.25
C GLU A 135 -38.11 -31.55 7.40
N PHE A 136 -37.24 -32.52 7.71
CA PHE A 136 -35.91 -32.66 7.12
C PHE A 136 -35.82 -33.78 6.04
N PRO A 137 -35.00 -33.60 4.97
CA PRO A 137 -34.71 -34.67 4.01
C PRO A 137 -33.66 -35.70 4.53
N ARG A 138 -34.15 -36.76 5.18
CA ARG A 138 -33.63 -38.15 5.24
C ARG A 138 -32.29 -38.53 5.92
N ASP A 139 -31.20 -37.76 5.98
CA ASP A 139 -29.99 -38.16 6.75
C ASP A 139 -29.41 -37.07 7.68
N THR A 140 -29.58 -37.26 8.98
CA THR A 140 -29.23 -36.32 10.06
C THR A 140 -27.74 -36.23 10.32
N ARG A 141 -26.96 -37.25 9.93
CA ARG A 141 -25.52 -37.34 10.22
C ARG A 141 -24.68 -36.34 9.43
N LEU A 142 -25.27 -35.72 8.41
CA LEU A 142 -24.64 -34.71 7.57
C LEU A 142 -25.29 -33.34 7.74
N LEU A 143 -26.09 -33.11 8.79
CA LEU A 143 -26.86 -31.88 8.95
C LEU A 143 -25.97 -30.64 9.00
N ARG A 144 -24.85 -30.72 9.73
CA ARG A 144 -23.84 -29.66 9.79
C ARG A 144 -23.26 -29.32 8.42
N ILE A 145 -22.83 -30.33 7.67
CA ILE A 145 -22.21 -30.21 6.33
C ILE A 145 -23.23 -29.67 5.32
N TRP A 146 -24.46 -30.18 5.39
CA TRP A 146 -25.56 -29.76 4.54
C TRP A 146 -25.93 -28.30 4.78
N LEU A 147 -26.09 -27.89 6.06
CA LEU A 147 -26.37 -26.49 6.41
C LEU A 147 -25.25 -25.55 5.96
N ALA A 148 -24.00 -25.93 6.21
CA ALA A 148 -22.83 -25.18 5.76
C ALA A 148 -22.88 -24.92 4.24
N ARG A 149 -23.19 -25.96 3.46
CA ARG A 149 -23.27 -25.85 2.00
C ARG A 149 -24.49 -25.07 1.52
N GLU A 150 -25.68 -25.33 2.07
CA GLU A 150 -26.91 -24.67 1.63
C GLU A 150 -26.92 -23.18 1.98
N LEU A 151 -26.27 -22.80 3.07
CA LEU A 151 -26.23 -21.42 3.56
C LEU A 151 -24.94 -20.68 3.17
N ASP A 152 -24.01 -21.30 2.46
CA ASP A 152 -22.71 -20.71 2.13
C ASP A 152 -21.98 -20.20 3.40
N VAL A 153 -21.90 -21.06 4.41
CA VAL A 153 -21.27 -20.78 5.71
C VAL A 153 -20.20 -21.83 5.97
N ALA A 154 -19.07 -21.43 6.56
CA ALA A 154 -18.00 -22.36 6.90
C ALA A 154 -18.46 -23.38 7.97
N GLU A 155 -18.09 -24.66 7.82
CA GLU A 155 -18.54 -25.73 8.73
C GLU A 155 -18.19 -25.48 10.20
N ASP A 156 -17.07 -24.81 10.50
CA ASP A 156 -16.65 -24.43 11.84
C ASP A 156 -17.56 -23.38 12.50
N LYS A 157 -18.39 -22.68 11.71
CA LYS A 157 -19.42 -21.73 12.14
C LYS A 157 -20.81 -22.34 12.26
N VAL A 158 -20.94 -23.64 11.99
CA VAL A 158 -22.19 -24.40 12.15
C VAL A 158 -22.05 -25.34 13.34
N PHE A 159 -22.97 -25.27 14.30
CA PHE A 159 -22.96 -26.13 15.48
C PHE A 159 -24.35 -26.62 15.89
N GLU A 160 -24.38 -27.71 16.64
CA GLU A 160 -25.62 -28.23 17.24
C GLU A 160 -25.86 -27.54 18.59
N GLY A 161 -26.99 -26.84 18.74
CA GLY A 161 -27.29 -26.05 19.92
C GLY A 161 -28.31 -24.94 19.67
N VAL A 162 -28.41 -24.02 20.63
CA VAL A 162 -29.36 -22.89 20.58
C VAL A 162 -28.59 -21.59 20.43
N LEU A 163 -28.98 -20.78 19.43
CA LEU A 163 -28.54 -19.40 19.32
C LEU A 163 -29.52 -18.49 20.08
N ALA A 164 -29.06 -17.92 21.18
CA ALA A 164 -29.83 -17.01 22.01
C ALA A 164 -29.23 -15.59 21.94
N VAL A 165 -30.09 -14.58 21.94
CA VAL A 165 -29.66 -13.19 22.12
C VAL A 165 -29.73 -12.86 23.61
N GLY A 166 -28.62 -12.39 24.17
CA GLY A 166 -28.48 -11.98 25.57
C GLY A 166 -28.37 -10.48 25.76
#